data_AF-A0A7V3YMC6-F1
#
_entry.id   AF-A0A7V3YMC6-F1
#
_cell.length_a   1.000
_cell.length_b   1.000
_cell.length_c   1.000
_cell.angle_alpha   90.00
_cell.angle_beta   90.00
_cell.angle_gamma   90.00
#
_symmetry.space_group_name_H-M   'P 1'
#
loop_
_entity.id
_entity.type
_entity.pdbx_description
1 polymer ?
#
loop_
_entity_poly.entity_id
_entity_poly.type
_entity_poly.pdbx_seq_one_letter_code
_entity_poly.pdbx_strand_id
1 'polypeptide(L)' 'MDLSEVIATRRSIRKFRAEDVADEDVKEILEAARLAPSANNLQPWK' A
#
# COMPACT_ATOMS: atom_id res chain seq x y z
N MET A 1 -5.93 -4.34 -13.40
CA MET A 1 -4.78 -3.43 -13.62
C MET A 1 -3.53 -4.27 -13.56
N ASP A 2 -2.60 -4.12 -14.49
CA ASP A 2 -1.28 -4.75 -14.37
C ASP A 2 -0.33 -3.86 -13.55
N LEU A 3 0.83 -4.40 -13.15
CA LEU A 3 1.79 -3.69 -12.31
C LEU A 3 2.27 -2.38 -12.95
N SER A 4 2.50 -2.37 -14.26
CA SER A 4 3.00 -1.20 -15.00
C SER A 4 1.97 -0.07 -14.96
N GLU A 5 0.71 -0.41 -15.14
CA GLU A 5 -0.41 0.53 -15.10
C GLU A 5 -0.61 1.11 -13.68
N VAL A 6 -0.51 0.30 -12.62
CA VAL A 6 -0.57 0.77 -11.22
C VAL A 6 0.52 1.82 -10.96
N ILE A 7 1.77 1.54 -11.36
CA ILE A 7 2.90 2.44 -11.12
C ILE A 7 2.70 3.76 -11.89
N ALA A 8 2.28 3.69 -13.15
CA ALA A 8 2.09 4.86 -14.01
C ALA A 8 0.93 5.76 -13.55
N THR A 9 -0.12 5.16 -13.01
CA THR A 9 -1.33 5.89 -12.60
C THR A 9 -1.26 6.44 -11.19
N ARG A 10 -0.43 5.88 -10.29
CA ARG A 10 -0.29 6.35 -8.90
C ARG A 10 0.06 7.84 -8.85
N ARG A 11 -0.72 8.60 -8.05
CA ARG A 11 -0.54 10.04 -7.79
C ARG A 11 -0.50 10.30 -6.28
N SER A 12 0.07 11.43 -5.89
CA SER A 12 -0.03 11.92 -4.50
C SER A 12 -1.39 12.61 -4.32
N ILE A 13 -2.36 11.87 -3.80
CA ILE A 13 -3.72 12.36 -3.53
C ILE A 13 -3.72 13.23 -2.28
N ARG A 14 -4.41 14.38 -2.34
CA ARG A 14 -4.47 15.38 -1.25
C ARG A 14 -5.89 15.77 -0.84
N LYS A 15 -6.91 15.15 -1.44
CA LYS A 15 -8.34 15.31 -1.13
C LYS A 15 -9.00 13.96 -1.25
N PHE A 16 -9.78 13.58 -0.24
CA PHE A 16 -10.44 12.28 -0.14
C PHE A 16 -11.95 12.47 -0.01
N ARG A 17 -12.71 11.43 -0.35
CA ARG A 17 -14.14 11.37 -0.05
C ARG A 17 -14.34 11.05 1.44
N ALA A 18 -15.55 11.23 1.94
CA ALA A 18 -15.93 10.84 3.30
C ALA A 18 -16.28 9.34 3.42
N GLU A 19 -16.10 8.58 2.34
CA GLU A 19 -16.32 7.14 2.30
C GLU A 19 -15.19 6.43 3.06
N ASP A 20 -15.56 5.52 3.96
CA ASP A 20 -14.59 4.67 4.65
C ASP A 20 -13.99 3.64 3.68
N VAL A 21 -12.77 3.21 4.00
CA VAL A 21 -12.10 2.09 3.30
C VAL A 21 -12.40 0.80 4.07
N ALA A 22 -12.66 -0.30 3.35
CA ALA A 22 -12.89 -1.59 4.00
C ALA A 22 -11.64 -2.06 4.76
N ASP A 23 -11.83 -2.67 5.92
CA ASP A 23 -10.74 -3.18 6.76
C ASP A 23 -9.91 -4.25 6.03
N GLU A 24 -10.56 -5.03 5.17
CA GLU A 24 -9.92 -6.07 4.35
C GLU A 24 -8.91 -5.47 3.37
N ASP A 25 -9.26 -4.37 2.71
CA ASP A 25 -8.38 -3.67 1.78
C ASP A 25 -7.15 -3.12 2.50
N VAL A 26 -7.35 -2.53 3.70
CA VAL A 26 -6.24 -2.01 4.52
C VAL A 26 -5.31 -3.15 4.95
N LYS A 27 -5.85 -4.29 5.37
CA LYS A 27 -5.06 -5.47 5.77
C LYS A 27 -4.27 -6.03 4.59
N GLU A 28 -4.87 -6.12 3.41
CA GLU A 28 -4.18 -6.60 2.20
C GLU A 28 -2.98 -5.70 1.84
N ILE A 29 -3.15 -4.38 1.91
CA ILE A 29 -2.06 -3.42 1.68
C ILE A 29 -0.93 -3.60 2.69
N LEU A 30 -1.25 -3.81 3.97
CA LEU A 30 -0.26 -4.02 5.02
C LEU A 30 0.50 -5.35 4.87
N GLU A 31 -0.18 -6.43 4.49
CA GLU A 31 0.47 -7.71 4.19
C GLU A 31 1.44 -7.58 3.01
N ALA A 32 1.03 -6.89 1.94
CA ALA A 32 1.91 -6.60 0.81
C ALA A 32 3.12 -5.75 1.23
N ALA A 33 2.91 -4.73 2.08
CA ALA A 33 3.98 -3.86 2.56
C ALA A 33 5.03 -4.62 3.39
N ARG A 34 4.60 -5.58 4.22
CA ARG A 34 5.51 -6.36 5.09
C ARG A 34 6.46 -7.28 4.32
N LEU A 35 6.11 -7.64 3.09
CA LEU A 35 6.96 -8.46 2.20
C LEU A 35 8.11 -7.65 1.57
N ALA A 36 8.16 -6.33 1.77
CA ALA A 36 9.25 -5.52 1.26
C ALA A 36 10.61 -5.96 1.84
N PRO A 37 11.69 -5.93 1.04
CA PRO A 37 13.03 -6.19 1.56
C PRO A 37 13.42 -5.10 2.57
N SER A 38 14.14 -5.51 3.62
CA SER A 38 14.72 -4.60 4.61
C SER A 38 16.15 -4.98 4.92
N ALA A 39 16.94 -4.01 5.40
CA ALA A 39 18.29 -4.25 5.87
C ALA A 39 18.29 -5.38 6.91
N ASN A 40 19.06 -6.44 6.66
CA ASN A 40 19.12 -7.65 7.49
C ASN A 40 17.76 -8.29 7.81
N ASN A 41 16.75 -8.07 6.95
CA ASN A 41 15.37 -8.50 7.17
C ASN A 41 14.78 -8.03 8.52
N LEU A 42 15.22 -6.87 9.02
CA LEU A 42 14.81 -6.35 10.33
C LEU A 42 13.33 -5.98 10.41
N GLN A 43 12.70 -5.68 9.26
CA GLN A 43 11.30 -5.24 9.18
C GLN A 43 10.95 -4.16 10.24
N PRO A 44 11.70 -3.02 10.30
CA PRO A 44 11.63 -2.07 11.42
C PRO A 44 10.36 -1.17 11.41
N TRP A 45 9.31 -1.59 10.72
CA TRP A 45 8.03 -0.88 10.57
C TRP A 45 6.97 -1.42 11.52
N LYS A 46 5.98 -0.59 11.87
CA LYS A 46 4.85 -0.89 12.74
C LYS A 46 3.59 -0.21 12.23
#